data_AF-A0AA85JIF7-F1
#
_entry.id   AF-A0AA85JIF7-F1
#
_cell.length_a   1.000
_cell.length_b   1.000
_cell.length_c   1.000
_cell.angle_alpha   90.00
_cell.angle_beta   90.00
_cell.angle_gamma   90.00
#
_symmetry.space_group_name_H-M   'P 1'
#
loop_
_entity.id
_entity.type
_entity.pdbx_description
1 polymer ?
#
loop_
_entity_poly.entity_id
_entity_poly.type
_entity_poly.pdbx_seq_one_letter_code
_entity_poly.pdbx_strand_id
1 'polypeptide(L)'
;MSKRENYCSAAQRVCGVLSSLSKDNRLVRVNDKLVDKLSKFLSYGAQNIQVVCDFDHTLSKYCHNSEKVPVCHGLFMRHPRIPEVSRRRLEELCELYMPLGSSDNLSESEKCSLMMEFWKLAHRTLVDGNIYRSDVDCCALEGGIVLRDNAIDFLNKLADLNIPLIIFSGGIGNIIEVLLASLNVSLDNVRIVSNFMDFNAEGY
;
A
#
# COMPACT_ATOMS: atom_id res chain seq x y z
N MET A 1 8.69 -28.66 -28.43
CA MET A 1 9.63 -28.42 -27.31
C MET A 1 9.09 -29.12 -26.07
N SER A 2 9.93 -29.89 -25.38
CA SER A 2 9.50 -30.61 -24.17
C SER A 2 9.32 -29.64 -23.00
N LYS A 3 8.45 -29.97 -22.03
CA LYS A 3 8.29 -29.19 -20.78
C LYS A 3 9.63 -28.93 -20.06
N ARG A 4 10.60 -29.84 -20.22
CA ARG A 4 11.95 -29.75 -19.62
C ARG A 4 12.82 -28.69 -20.29
N GLU A 5 12.74 -28.54 -21.62
CA GLU A 5 13.47 -27.52 -22.38
C GLU A 5 12.96 -26.12 -22.07
N ASN A 6 11.62 -25.96 -21.98
CA ASN A 6 11.00 -24.69 -21.61
C ASN A 6 11.39 -24.25 -20.18
N TYR A 7 11.46 -25.19 -19.24
CA TYR A 7 11.88 -24.91 -17.87
C TYR A 7 13.36 -24.48 -17.79
N CYS A 8 14.25 -25.16 -18.50
CA CYS A 8 15.68 -24.83 -18.53
C CYS A 8 15.92 -23.41 -19.10
N SER A 9 15.19 -23.05 -20.17
CA SER A 9 15.23 -21.71 -20.76
C SER A 9 14.69 -20.62 -19.82
N ALA A 10 13.60 -20.90 -19.08
CA ALA A 10 13.04 -19.98 -18.09
C ALA A 10 14.02 -19.71 -16.94
N ALA A 11 14.66 -20.76 -16.41
CA ALA A 11 15.65 -20.63 -15.34
C ALA A 11 16.85 -19.77 -15.75
N GLN A 12 17.37 -19.95 -16.98
CA GLN A 12 18.46 -19.11 -17.51
C GLN A 12 18.06 -17.64 -17.59
N ARG A 13 16.85 -17.33 -18.08
CA ARG A 13 16.33 -15.95 -18.13
C ARG A 13 16.19 -15.35 -16.74
N VAL A 14 15.65 -16.10 -15.78
CA VAL A 14 15.50 -15.65 -14.38
C VAL A 14 16.84 -15.33 -13.76
N CYS A 15 17.85 -16.20 -13.92
CA CYS A 15 19.19 -15.94 -13.40
C CYS A 15 19.80 -14.67 -13.99
N GLY A 16 19.64 -14.43 -15.30
CA GLY A 16 20.09 -13.19 -15.94
C GLY A 16 19.47 -11.93 -15.32
N VAL A 17 18.14 -11.93 -15.14
CA VAL A 17 17.41 -10.80 -14.52
C VAL A 17 17.84 -10.61 -13.07
N LEU A 18 17.83 -11.67 -12.25
CA LEU A 18 18.21 -11.58 -10.84
C LEU A 18 19.64 -11.07 -10.66
N SER A 19 20.57 -11.47 -11.53
CA SER A 19 21.95 -11.01 -11.52
C SER A 19 22.08 -9.53 -11.90
N SER A 20 21.12 -8.99 -12.65
CA SER A 20 21.08 -7.55 -12.97
C SER A 20 20.50 -6.70 -11.84
N LEU A 21 19.75 -7.31 -10.91
CA LEU A 21 19.08 -6.62 -9.80
C LEU A 21 19.97 -6.40 -8.58
N SER A 22 21.18 -6.97 -8.54
CA SER A 22 22.13 -6.87 -7.42
C SER A 22 22.87 -5.52 -7.33
N LYS A 23 22.36 -4.47 -8.00
CA LYS A 23 22.89 -3.10 -7.92
C LYS A 23 22.05 -2.25 -6.96
N ASP A 24 22.71 -1.31 -6.28
CA ASP A 24 22.14 -0.20 -5.50
C ASP A 24 21.13 -0.59 -4.41
N ASN A 25 21.61 -0.81 -3.18
CA ASN A 25 20.80 -1.04 -1.97
C ASN A 25 19.78 -2.20 -2.03
N ARG A 26 19.88 -3.09 -3.04
CA ARG A 26 19.02 -4.26 -3.20
C ARG A 26 19.71 -5.51 -2.66
N LEU A 27 19.21 -6.04 -1.54
CA LEU A 27 19.64 -7.34 -1.03
C LEU A 27 18.82 -8.45 -1.69
N VAL A 28 19.32 -9.01 -2.78
CA VAL A 28 18.70 -10.16 -3.45
C VAL A 28 19.48 -11.43 -3.13
N ARG A 29 18.93 -12.26 -2.23
CA ARG A 29 19.48 -13.62 -2.00
C ARG A 29 19.03 -14.54 -3.12
N VAL A 30 19.85 -14.66 -4.17
CA VAL A 30 19.60 -15.62 -5.25
C VAL A 30 19.94 -17.04 -4.76
N ASN A 31 18.96 -17.92 -4.80
CA ASN A 31 19.12 -19.35 -4.51
C ASN A 31 18.20 -20.18 -5.41
N ASP A 32 18.42 -21.49 -5.43
CA ASP A 32 17.66 -22.41 -6.30
C ASP A 32 16.15 -22.34 -6.07
N LYS A 33 15.71 -22.09 -4.82
CA LYS A 33 14.27 -21.96 -4.50
C LYS A 33 13.65 -20.73 -5.17
N LEU A 34 14.35 -19.59 -5.17
CA LEU A 34 13.89 -18.38 -5.84
C LEU A 34 13.85 -18.57 -7.36
N VAL A 35 14.90 -19.17 -7.93
CA VAL A 35 14.98 -19.43 -9.38
C VAL A 35 13.88 -20.39 -9.81
N ASP A 36 13.66 -21.49 -9.09
CA ASP A 36 12.59 -22.46 -9.35
C ASP A 36 11.20 -21.80 -9.27
N LYS A 37 10.94 -21.00 -8.23
CA LYS A 37 9.65 -20.29 -8.07
C LYS A 37 9.36 -19.34 -9.24
N LEU A 38 10.33 -18.53 -9.64
CA LEU A 38 10.15 -17.58 -10.75
C LEU A 38 10.09 -18.29 -12.11
N SER A 39 10.83 -19.39 -12.29
CA SER A 39 10.75 -20.22 -13.49
C SER A 39 9.37 -20.85 -13.64
N LYS A 40 8.76 -21.28 -12.52
CA LYS A 40 7.38 -21.76 -12.49
C LYS A 40 6.40 -20.68 -12.91
N PHE A 41 6.52 -19.46 -12.39
CA PHE A 41 5.68 -18.33 -12.81
C PHE A 41 5.76 -18.07 -14.32
N LEU A 42 6.97 -18.07 -14.90
CA LEU A 42 7.15 -17.94 -16.34
C LEU A 42 6.51 -19.11 -17.12
N SER A 43 6.64 -20.33 -16.61
CA SER A 43 6.09 -21.52 -17.27
C SER A 43 4.56 -21.61 -17.20
N TYR A 44 3.95 -21.09 -16.13
CA TYR A 44 2.50 -21.10 -15.93
C TYR A 44 1.82 -19.96 -16.69
N GLY A 45 2.52 -18.85 -16.94
CA GLY A 45 1.98 -17.71 -17.66
C GLY A 45 1.12 -16.79 -16.79
N ALA A 46 0.83 -15.61 -17.33
CA ALA A 46 0.15 -14.51 -16.62
C ALA A 46 -1.23 -14.88 -16.08
N GLN A 47 -1.98 -15.71 -16.81
CA GLN A 47 -3.34 -16.15 -16.45
C GLN A 47 -3.41 -17.01 -15.18
N ASN A 48 -2.25 -17.47 -14.66
CA ASN A 48 -2.14 -18.24 -13.44
C ASN A 48 -1.47 -17.47 -12.30
N ILE A 49 -1.35 -16.14 -12.44
CA ILE A 49 -0.71 -15.25 -11.48
C ILE A 49 -1.77 -14.30 -10.91
N GLN A 50 -1.66 -14.03 -9.60
CA GLN A 50 -2.32 -12.91 -8.94
C GLN A 50 -1.30 -12.14 -8.12
N VAL A 51 -1.55 -10.86 -7.90
CA VAL A 51 -0.73 -10.02 -7.04
C VAL A 51 -1.54 -9.62 -5.81
N VAL A 52 -0.93 -9.72 -4.64
CA VAL A 52 -1.44 -9.13 -3.40
C VAL A 52 -0.35 -8.21 -2.88
N CYS A 53 -0.67 -6.94 -2.68
CA CYS A 53 0.27 -5.98 -2.14
C CYS A 53 -0.39 -5.06 -1.11
N ASP A 54 0.42 -4.57 -0.17
CA ASP A 54 0.04 -3.44 0.67
C ASP A 54 0.15 -2.12 -0.13
N PHE A 55 -0.32 -1.02 0.45
CA PHE A 55 -0.29 0.31 -0.16
C PHE A 55 0.72 1.25 0.52
N ASP A 56 0.50 1.58 1.79
CA ASP A 56 1.29 2.58 2.51
C ASP A 56 2.73 2.10 2.69
N HIS A 57 3.68 2.88 2.15
CA HIS A 57 5.09 2.52 2.11
C HIS A 57 5.40 1.21 1.37
N THR A 58 4.46 0.68 0.56
CA THR A 58 4.62 -0.49 -0.34
C THR A 58 4.36 -0.13 -1.82
N LEU A 59 3.22 0.45 -2.16
CA LEU A 59 3.02 1.14 -3.44
C LEU A 59 3.43 2.61 -3.33
N SER A 60 3.15 3.26 -2.19
CA SER A 60 3.66 4.61 -1.91
C SER A 60 5.10 4.58 -1.41
N LYS A 61 5.86 5.65 -1.67
CA LYS A 61 7.24 5.79 -1.19
C LYS A 61 7.26 5.89 0.34
N TYR A 62 8.40 5.54 0.92
CA TYR A 62 8.69 5.85 2.33
C TYR A 62 9.18 7.30 2.49
N CYS A 63 10.11 7.72 1.62
CA CYS A 63 10.58 9.10 1.54
C CYS A 63 10.63 9.58 0.08
N HIS A 64 10.45 10.89 -0.12
CA HIS A 64 10.61 11.58 -1.39
C HIS A 64 11.33 12.91 -1.15
N ASN A 65 12.41 13.18 -1.88
CA ASN A 65 13.26 14.38 -1.71
C ASN A 65 13.70 14.62 -0.25
N SER A 66 14.12 13.54 0.44
CA SER A 66 14.53 13.54 1.86
C SER A 66 13.41 13.80 2.87
N GLU A 67 12.17 13.98 2.43
CA GLU A 67 11.01 14.12 3.30
C GLU A 67 10.22 12.81 3.41
N LYS A 68 9.65 12.56 4.59
CA LYS A 68 8.82 11.38 4.82
C LYS A 68 7.48 11.56 4.13
N VAL A 69 7.16 10.65 3.21
CA VAL A 69 5.86 10.60 2.54
C VAL A 69 4.81 10.19 3.58
N PRO A 70 3.64 10.82 3.62
CA PRO A 70 2.59 10.43 4.56
C PRO A 70 1.97 9.09 4.18
N VAL A 71 1.50 8.36 5.19
CA VAL A 71 0.55 7.25 5.02
C VAL A 71 -0.88 7.81 4.88
N CYS A 72 -1.84 6.99 4.42
CA CYS A 72 -3.23 7.41 4.23
C CYS A 72 -3.82 8.15 5.45
N HIS A 73 -3.71 7.58 6.66
CA HIS A 73 -4.19 8.22 7.89
C HIS A 73 -3.42 9.50 8.24
N GLY A 74 -2.15 9.59 7.85
CA GLY A 74 -1.30 10.74 8.14
C GLY A 74 -1.76 12.01 7.43
N LEU A 75 -2.52 11.87 6.34
CA LEU A 75 -3.12 13.00 5.63
C LEU A 75 -4.09 13.78 6.52
N PHE A 76 -4.90 13.06 7.29
CA PHE A 76 -5.93 13.67 8.12
C PHE A 76 -5.35 14.53 9.25
N MET A 77 -4.12 14.24 9.70
CA MET A 77 -3.46 15.02 10.76
C MET A 77 -2.93 16.37 10.24
N ARG A 78 -2.65 16.46 8.93
CA ARG A 78 -1.91 17.58 8.33
C ARG A 78 -2.79 18.49 7.50
N HIS A 79 -3.83 17.95 6.88
CA HIS A 79 -4.58 18.68 5.87
C HIS A 79 -5.52 19.74 6.47
N PRO A 80 -5.49 21.00 6.01
CA PRO A 80 -6.25 22.11 6.62
C PRO A 80 -7.77 21.98 6.50
N ARG A 81 -8.26 21.13 5.58
CA ARG A 81 -9.69 20.76 5.49
C ARG A 81 -10.18 20.02 6.72
N ILE A 82 -9.30 19.30 7.43
CA ILE A 82 -9.68 18.57 8.63
C ILE A 82 -9.76 19.56 9.80
N PRO A 83 -10.86 19.54 10.57
CA PRO A 83 -11.03 20.40 11.74
C PRO A 83 -9.82 20.32 12.66
N GLU A 84 -9.36 21.48 13.12
CA GLU A 84 -8.14 21.57 13.92
C GLU A 84 -8.21 20.71 15.19
N VAL A 85 -9.39 20.65 15.83
CA VAL A 85 -9.63 19.81 17.01
C VAL A 85 -9.38 18.33 16.69
N SER A 86 -9.86 17.84 15.55
CA SER A 86 -9.62 16.47 15.10
C SER A 86 -8.15 16.24 14.78
N ARG A 87 -7.49 17.19 14.10
CA ARG A 87 -6.04 17.09 13.79
C ARG A 87 -5.18 16.95 15.04
N ARG A 88 -5.38 17.83 16.03
CA ARG A 88 -4.64 17.78 17.30
C ARG A 88 -4.91 16.47 18.04
N ARG A 89 -6.17 16.02 18.07
CA ARG A 89 -6.51 14.76 18.73
C ARG A 89 -5.85 13.55 18.07
N LEU A 90 -5.78 13.51 16.74
CA LEU A 90 -5.07 12.44 16.03
C LEU A 90 -3.56 12.47 16.31
N GLU A 91 -2.98 13.66 16.40
CA GLU A 91 -1.56 13.86 16.73
C GLU A 91 -1.25 13.34 18.14
N GLU A 92 -2.04 13.73 19.15
CA GLU A 92 -1.92 13.22 20.52
C GLU A 92 -2.01 11.69 20.59
N LEU A 93 -2.98 11.10 19.87
CA LEU A 93 -3.13 9.65 19.81
C LEU A 93 -1.92 8.99 19.16
N CYS A 94 -1.37 9.57 18.09
CA CYS A 94 -0.17 9.05 17.45
C CYS A 94 1.04 9.10 18.37
N GLU A 95 1.26 10.22 19.05
CA GLU A 95 2.36 10.39 20.01
C GLU A 95 2.30 9.36 21.14
N LEU A 96 1.09 9.04 21.61
CA LEU A 96 0.87 8.07 22.68
C LEU A 96 1.05 6.62 22.21
N TYR A 97 0.41 6.23 21.10
CA TYR A 97 0.28 4.82 20.72
C TYR A 97 1.40 4.32 19.80
N MET A 98 1.97 5.15 18.92
CA MET A 98 2.99 4.68 17.97
C MET A 98 4.25 4.11 18.65
N PRO A 99 4.78 4.68 19.76
CA PRO A 99 5.89 4.08 20.49
C PRO A 99 5.54 2.71 21.09
N LEU A 100 4.29 2.54 21.55
CA LEU A 100 3.81 1.28 22.12
C LEU A 100 3.71 0.19 21.05
N GLY A 101 3.22 0.53 19.85
CA GLY A 101 3.12 -0.40 18.72
C GLY A 101 4.48 -0.94 18.25
N SER A 102 5.56 -0.19 18.49
CA SER A 102 6.93 -0.56 18.11
C SER A 102 7.79 -1.02 19.29
N SER A 103 7.21 -1.19 20.49
CA SER A 103 7.96 -1.46 21.72
C SER A 103 8.47 -2.91 21.80
N ASP A 104 9.77 -3.11 22.01
CA ASP A 104 10.33 -4.45 22.25
C ASP A 104 9.97 -5.02 23.64
N ASN A 105 9.41 -4.20 24.52
CA ASN A 105 9.04 -4.59 25.89
C ASN A 105 7.62 -5.17 25.99
N LEU A 106 6.84 -5.15 24.90
CA LEU A 106 5.47 -5.64 24.87
C LEU A 106 5.38 -6.91 24.01
N SER A 107 4.52 -7.83 24.40
CA SER A 107 4.17 -8.97 23.57
C SER A 107 3.39 -8.54 22.33
N GLU A 108 3.41 -9.37 21.28
CA GLU A 108 2.62 -9.13 20.07
C GLU A 108 1.11 -9.03 20.35
N SER A 109 0.61 -9.76 21.34
CA SER A 109 -0.80 -9.69 21.74
C SER A 109 -1.16 -8.35 22.41
N GLU A 110 -0.26 -7.83 23.25
CA GLU A 110 -0.44 -6.52 23.89
C GLU A 110 -0.37 -5.39 22.86
N LYS A 111 0.63 -5.44 21.96
CA LYS A 111 0.74 -4.50 20.83
C LYS A 111 -0.52 -4.51 19.97
N CYS A 112 -1.01 -5.70 19.60
CA CYS A 112 -2.22 -5.84 18.80
C CYS A 112 -3.43 -5.20 19.49
N SER A 113 -3.61 -5.44 20.79
CA SER A 113 -4.71 -4.85 21.58
C SER A 113 -4.63 -3.32 21.63
N LEU A 114 -3.44 -2.77 21.85
CA LEU A 114 -3.20 -1.33 21.87
C LEU A 114 -3.39 -0.69 20.48
N MET A 115 -2.96 -1.36 19.41
CA MET A 115 -3.18 -0.87 18.04
C MET A 115 -4.65 -0.89 17.64
N MET A 116 -5.41 -1.91 18.07
CA MET A 116 -6.86 -1.93 17.86
C MET A 116 -7.56 -0.76 18.58
N GLU A 117 -7.15 -0.46 19.82
CA GLU A 117 -7.67 0.69 20.56
C GLU A 117 -7.32 2.01 19.87
N PHE A 118 -6.05 2.18 19.46
CA PHE A 118 -5.59 3.35 18.71
C PHE A 118 -6.42 3.59 17.46
N TRP A 119 -6.58 2.58 16.59
CA TRP A 119 -7.35 2.74 15.35
C TRP A 119 -8.82 3.05 15.63
N LYS A 120 -9.42 2.42 16.64
CA LYS A 120 -10.79 2.73 17.08
C LYS A 120 -10.93 4.20 17.49
N LEU A 121 -10.00 4.73 18.29
CA LEU A 121 -10.02 6.12 18.74
C LEU A 121 -9.73 7.10 17.60
N ALA A 122 -8.77 6.78 16.73
CA ALA A 122 -8.43 7.59 15.57
C ALA A 122 -9.61 7.70 14.59
N HIS A 123 -10.23 6.57 14.24
CA HIS A 123 -11.42 6.57 13.38
C HIS A 123 -12.60 7.28 14.04
N ARG A 124 -12.82 7.12 15.35
CA ARG A 124 -13.87 7.85 16.07
C ARG A 124 -13.64 9.37 16.03
N THR A 125 -12.39 9.81 16.14
CA THR A 125 -12.00 11.23 16.06
C THR A 125 -12.35 11.85 14.70
N LEU A 126 -12.26 11.07 13.62
CA LEU A 126 -12.70 11.50 12.29
C LEU A 126 -14.23 11.59 12.23
N VAL A 127 -14.94 10.57 12.69
CA VAL A 127 -16.42 10.58 12.71
C VAL A 127 -16.96 11.77 13.52
N ASP A 128 -16.43 12.00 14.73
CA ASP A 128 -16.86 13.12 15.59
C ASP A 128 -16.48 14.49 15.02
N GLY A 129 -15.52 14.52 14.07
CA GLY A 129 -15.13 15.72 13.34
C GLY A 129 -16.03 16.06 12.15
N ASN A 130 -17.03 15.22 11.83
CA ASN A 130 -17.89 15.36 10.65
C ASN A 130 -17.07 15.56 9.36
N ILE A 131 -16.11 14.68 9.09
CA ILE A 131 -15.27 14.77 7.89
C ILE A 131 -16.09 14.45 6.65
N TYR A 132 -16.22 15.42 5.74
CA TYR A 132 -17.00 15.22 4.53
C TYR A 132 -16.23 14.39 3.51
N ARG A 133 -16.97 13.71 2.63
CA ARG A 133 -16.37 13.00 1.48
C ARG A 133 -15.45 13.90 0.65
N SER A 134 -15.83 15.16 0.44
CA SER A 134 -14.99 16.13 -0.28
C SER A 134 -13.68 16.45 0.44
N ASP A 135 -13.65 16.40 1.78
CA ASP A 135 -12.42 16.62 2.54
C ASP A 135 -11.46 15.45 2.39
N VAL A 136 -11.99 14.22 2.30
CA VAL A 136 -11.22 13.00 2.00
C VAL A 136 -10.62 13.09 0.60
N ASP A 137 -11.42 13.50 -0.39
CA ASP A 137 -10.95 13.65 -1.76
C ASP A 137 -9.84 14.73 -1.84
N CYS A 138 -10.02 15.88 -1.19
CA CYS A 138 -8.97 16.90 -1.07
C CYS A 138 -7.71 16.36 -0.38
N CYS A 139 -7.85 15.63 0.73
CA CYS A 139 -6.72 14.99 1.39
C CYS A 139 -5.95 14.08 0.43
N ALA A 140 -6.64 13.24 -0.36
CA ALA A 140 -5.99 12.32 -1.29
C ALA A 140 -5.21 13.05 -2.40
N LEU A 141 -5.78 14.13 -2.94
CA LEU A 141 -5.22 14.85 -4.09
C LEU A 141 -4.11 15.83 -3.69
N GLU A 142 -4.24 16.49 -2.53
CA GLU A 142 -3.35 17.56 -2.08
C GLU A 142 -2.41 17.12 -0.94
N GLY A 143 -2.63 15.92 -0.39
CA GLY A 143 -1.97 15.44 0.82
C GLY A 143 -0.53 14.93 0.66
N GLY A 144 -0.01 14.86 -0.57
CA GLY A 144 1.40 14.58 -0.81
C GLY A 144 1.81 13.11 -0.73
N ILE A 145 0.88 12.16 -0.94
CA ILE A 145 1.26 10.76 -1.17
C ILE A 145 1.95 10.67 -2.53
N VAL A 146 3.16 10.09 -2.56
CA VAL A 146 3.93 9.87 -3.78
C VAL A 146 4.10 8.38 -3.99
N LEU A 147 3.70 7.87 -5.17
CA LEU A 147 3.91 6.46 -5.52
C LEU A 147 5.40 6.15 -5.80
N ARG A 148 5.80 4.89 -5.61
CA ARG A 148 7.13 4.40 -5.98
C ARG A 148 7.39 4.57 -7.48
N ASP A 149 8.66 4.68 -7.83
CA ASP A 149 9.06 4.79 -9.23
C ASP A 149 8.58 3.55 -10.00
N ASN A 150 7.98 3.77 -11.17
CA ASN A 150 7.34 2.76 -12.02
C ASN A 150 6.11 2.06 -11.39
N ALA A 151 5.54 2.56 -10.28
CA ALA A 151 4.33 1.97 -9.71
C ALA A 151 3.13 2.08 -10.67
N ILE A 152 2.97 3.22 -11.35
CA ILE A 152 1.90 3.41 -12.34
C ILE A 152 2.07 2.42 -13.51
N ASP A 153 3.29 2.30 -14.06
CA ASP A 153 3.60 1.35 -15.12
C ASP A 153 3.36 -0.09 -14.68
N PHE A 154 3.70 -0.43 -13.44
CA PHE A 154 3.43 -1.73 -12.85
C PHE A 154 1.92 -2.02 -12.80
N LEU A 155 1.11 -1.08 -12.29
CA LEU A 155 -0.35 -1.24 -12.18
C LEU A 155 -0.99 -1.38 -13.56
N ASN A 156 -0.64 -0.51 -14.50
CA ASN A 156 -1.13 -0.58 -15.88
C ASN A 156 -0.69 -1.89 -16.57
N LYS A 157 0.53 -2.37 -16.30
CA LYS A 157 1.00 -3.64 -16.88
C LYS A 157 0.21 -4.84 -16.37
N LEU A 158 -0.22 -4.82 -15.11
CA LEU A 158 -1.10 -5.87 -14.58
C LEU A 158 -2.47 -5.83 -15.27
N ALA A 159 -3.02 -4.63 -15.50
CA ALA A 159 -4.28 -4.45 -16.22
C ALA A 159 -4.18 -4.98 -17.66
N ASP A 160 -3.15 -4.59 -18.41
CA ASP A 160 -2.89 -5.05 -19.79
C ASP A 160 -2.83 -6.58 -19.90
N LEU A 161 -2.27 -7.23 -18.87
CA LEU A 161 -2.12 -8.68 -18.82
C LEU A 161 -3.31 -9.40 -18.18
N ASN A 162 -4.36 -8.66 -17.78
CA ASN A 162 -5.50 -9.16 -17.02
C ASN A 162 -5.09 -9.94 -15.76
N ILE A 163 -4.03 -9.51 -15.07
CA ILE A 163 -3.57 -10.11 -13.82
C ILE A 163 -4.35 -9.48 -12.66
N PRO A 164 -5.09 -10.27 -11.86
CA PRO A 164 -5.79 -9.73 -10.69
C PRO A 164 -4.81 -9.13 -9.67
N LEU A 165 -5.12 -7.92 -9.21
CA LEU A 165 -4.42 -7.23 -8.14
C LEU A 165 -5.34 -7.05 -6.94
N ILE A 166 -4.89 -7.47 -5.76
CA ILE A 166 -5.51 -7.10 -4.48
C ILE A 166 -4.58 -6.13 -3.75
N ILE A 167 -5.05 -4.90 -3.56
CA ILE A 167 -4.42 -3.95 -2.65
C ILE A 167 -5.02 -4.20 -1.27
N PHE A 168 -4.29 -4.87 -0.39
CA PHE A 168 -4.72 -5.18 0.97
C PHE A 168 -3.99 -4.25 1.94
N SER A 169 -4.68 -3.19 2.39
CA SER A 169 -4.06 -2.09 3.12
C SER A 169 -4.74 -1.82 4.46
N GLY A 170 -3.94 -1.58 5.49
CA GLY A 170 -4.39 -1.04 6.77
C GLY A 170 -4.75 0.45 6.75
N GLY A 171 -4.57 1.14 5.60
CA GLY A 171 -4.87 2.56 5.41
C GLY A 171 -6.36 2.88 5.25
N ILE A 172 -6.68 3.91 4.47
CA ILE A 172 -8.05 4.34 4.15
C ILE A 172 -8.34 4.09 2.66
N GLY A 173 -9.30 3.21 2.36
CA GLY A 173 -9.62 2.78 1.01
C GLY A 173 -10.03 3.93 0.08
N ASN A 174 -10.83 4.87 0.58
CA ASN A 174 -11.27 6.04 -0.18
C ASN A 174 -10.09 6.89 -0.68
N ILE A 175 -9.05 7.08 0.14
CA ILE A 175 -7.84 7.81 -0.24
C ILE A 175 -7.12 7.08 -1.38
N ILE A 176 -6.99 5.76 -1.28
CA ILE A 176 -6.32 4.92 -2.29
C ILE A 176 -7.08 5.00 -3.62
N GLU A 177 -8.41 4.88 -3.59
CA GLU A 177 -9.25 4.98 -4.80
C GLU A 177 -9.10 6.32 -5.50
N VAL A 178 -9.24 7.42 -4.76
CA VAL A 178 -9.15 8.78 -5.31
C VAL A 178 -7.76 9.03 -5.88
N LEU A 179 -6.71 8.65 -5.15
CA LEU A 179 -5.34 8.85 -5.63
C LEU A 179 -5.08 8.06 -6.92
N LEU A 180 -5.40 6.77 -6.96
CA LEU A 180 -5.15 5.94 -8.14
C LEU A 180 -5.97 6.41 -9.35
N ALA A 181 -7.24 6.78 -9.14
CA ALA A 181 -8.07 7.36 -10.18
C ALA A 181 -7.49 8.67 -10.74
N SER A 182 -6.99 9.56 -9.87
CA SER A 182 -6.36 10.82 -10.28
C SER A 182 -5.09 10.64 -11.13
N LEU A 183 -4.43 9.49 -11.00
CA LEU A 183 -3.23 9.12 -11.73
C LEU A 183 -3.53 8.33 -13.02
N ASN A 184 -4.80 8.24 -13.42
CA ASN A 184 -5.28 7.48 -14.58
C ASN A 184 -4.88 6.00 -14.54
N VAL A 185 -4.80 5.41 -13.35
CA VAL A 185 -4.60 3.97 -13.19
C VAL A 185 -5.94 3.26 -13.40
N SER A 186 -6.02 2.29 -14.32
CA SER A 186 -7.22 1.45 -14.43
C SER A 186 -7.39 0.60 -13.16
N LEU A 187 -8.62 0.56 -12.66
CA LEU A 187 -9.00 -0.23 -11.50
C LEU A 187 -9.76 -1.51 -11.90
N ASP A 188 -9.89 -1.82 -13.18
CA ASP A 188 -10.73 -2.93 -13.67
C ASP A 188 -10.27 -4.31 -13.15
N ASN A 189 -8.96 -4.49 -12.99
CA ASN A 189 -8.33 -5.69 -12.43
C ASN A 189 -7.92 -5.52 -10.96
N VAL A 190 -8.29 -4.41 -10.31
CA VAL A 190 -7.84 -4.05 -8.97
C VAL A 190 -8.97 -4.18 -7.97
N ARG A 191 -8.73 -4.92 -6.88
CA ARG A 191 -9.59 -4.98 -5.71
C ARG A 191 -8.88 -4.34 -4.53
N ILE A 192 -9.48 -3.29 -3.97
CA ILE A 192 -8.97 -2.66 -2.75
C ILE A 192 -9.71 -3.25 -1.55
N VAL A 193 -8.95 -3.80 -0.60
CA VAL A 193 -9.43 -4.29 0.70
C VAL A 193 -8.75 -3.43 1.76
N SER A 194 -9.52 -2.52 2.35
CA SER A 194 -9.02 -1.53 3.32
C SER A 194 -10.14 -1.01 4.21
N ASN A 195 -9.85 -0.04 5.07
CA ASN A 195 -10.86 0.64 5.87
C ASN A 195 -11.55 1.69 4.99
N PHE A 196 -12.80 1.45 4.62
CA PHE A 196 -13.61 2.40 3.87
C PHE A 196 -14.46 3.24 4.83
N MET A 197 -14.50 4.55 4.58
CA MET A 197 -15.38 5.46 5.29
C MET A 197 -16.80 5.34 4.73
N ASP A 198 -17.77 5.26 5.64
CA ASP A 198 -19.19 5.31 5.32
C ASP A 198 -19.70 6.72 5.60
N PHE A 199 -20.49 7.26 4.68
CA PHE A 199 -20.95 8.66 4.73
C PHE A 199 -22.48 8.67 4.76
N ASN A 200 -23.04 9.47 5.66
CA ASN A 200 -24.48 9.60 5.79
C ASN A 200 -25.09 10.44 4.63
N ALA A 201 -26.40 10.69 4.67
CA ALA A 201 -27.11 11.46 3.62
C ALA A 201 -26.64 12.93 3.49
N GLU A 202 -26.01 13.48 4.53
CA GLU A 202 -25.42 14.82 4.55
C GLU A 202 -23.96 14.82 4.05
N GLY A 203 -23.36 13.63 3.86
CA GLY A 203 -22.06 13.44 3.21
C GLY A 203 -20.84 13.40 4.15
N TYR A 204 -21.05 13.21 5.46
CA TYR A 204 -20.02 13.03 6.49
C TYR A 204 -20.29 11.81 7.39
#